data_AF-A0A963DCC5-F1
#
_entry.id   AF-A0A963DCC5-F1
#
_cell.length_a   1.000
_cell.length_b   1.000
_cell.length_c   1.000
_cell.angle_alpha   90.00
_cell.angle_beta   90.00
_cell.angle_gamma   90.00
#
_symmetry.space_group_name_H-M   'P 1'
#
loop_
_entity.id
_entity.type
_entity.pdbx_description
1 polymer ?
#
loop_
_entity_poly.entity_id
_entity_poly.type
_entity_poly.pdbx_seq_one_letter_code
_entity_poly.pdbx_strand_id
1 'polypeptide(L)'
;AERQEDGVVWQNLDLEGIAAQLGRTVLPFVLQQTSAADDGLVRDWPRPDAGIERHKGYALQWYGLCALAVVLTGIHVFRRWRRNDDAQG
;
A
#
# COMPACT_ATOMS: atom_id res chain seq x y z
N ALA A 1 13.09 13.63 -0.61
CA ALA A 1 13.25 14.15 0.76
C ALA A 1 11.89 14.67 1.19
N GLU A 2 11.10 13.84 1.85
CA GLU A 2 9.82 14.26 2.43
C GLU A 2 10.13 15.21 3.59
N ARG A 3 9.42 16.34 3.63
CA ARG A 3 9.57 17.38 4.65
C ARG A 3 8.91 16.86 5.93
N GLN A 4 9.69 16.67 6.98
CA GLN A 4 9.14 16.50 8.34
C GLN A 4 8.38 17.79 8.66
N GLU A 5 7.05 17.71 8.75
CA GLU A 5 6.25 18.85 9.18
C GLU A 5 6.50 19.07 10.67
N ASP A 6 6.83 20.32 11.05
CA ASP A 6 7.04 20.75 12.45
C ASP A 6 5.68 20.80 13.20
N GLY A 7 5.01 19.66 13.28
CA GLY A 7 3.80 19.46 14.07
C GLY A 7 4.13 19.00 15.49
N VAL A 8 3.17 19.18 16.40
CA VAL A 8 3.22 18.65 17.79
C VAL A 8 3.32 17.12 17.82
N VAL A 9 3.03 16.44 16.70
CA VAL A 9 3.09 14.99 16.53
C VAL A 9 4.19 14.63 15.53
N TRP A 10 5.16 13.83 15.97
CA TRP A 10 6.20 13.29 15.10
C TRP A 10 5.74 11.98 14.47
N GLN A 11 5.43 12.02 13.18
CA GLN A 11 5.01 10.84 12.43
C GLN A 11 6.17 9.87 12.17
N ASN A 12 7.38 10.40 11.96
CA ASN A 12 8.60 9.62 11.73
C ASN A 12 9.64 9.98 12.78
N LEU A 13 10.13 8.97 13.50
CA LEU A 13 11.16 9.13 14.51
C LEU A 13 12.53 9.15 13.82
N ASP A 14 13.07 10.35 13.58
CA ASP A 14 14.45 10.53 13.13
C ASP A 14 15.40 10.62 14.34
N LEU A 15 16.16 9.55 14.58
CA LEU A 15 17.05 9.45 15.73
C LEU A 15 18.22 10.45 15.65
N GLU A 16 18.68 10.81 14.45
CA GLU A 16 19.77 11.77 14.29
C GLU A 16 19.30 13.19 14.59
N GLY A 17 18.14 13.59 14.04
CA GLY A 17 17.50 14.86 14.36
C GLY A 17 17.18 15.00 15.86
N ILE A 18 16.69 13.93 16.49
CA ILE A 18 16.39 13.92 17.93
C ILE A 18 17.67 14.02 18.77
N ALA A 19 18.74 13.31 18.39
CA ALA A 19 20.03 13.41 19.07
C ALA A 19 20.60 14.84 18.99
N ALA A 20 20.48 15.47 17.82
CA ALA A 20 20.90 16.85 17.61
C ALA A 20 20.10 17.85 18.46
N GLN A 21 18.78 17.68 18.57
CA GLN A 21 17.91 18.53 19.39
C GLN A 21 18.15 18.34 20.90
N LEU A 22 18.36 17.11 21.36
CA LEU A 22 18.62 16.80 22.78
C LEU A 22 20.06 17.11 23.21
N GLY A 23 20.99 17.27 22.26
CA GLY A 23 22.42 17.42 22.53
C GLY A 23 23.05 16.20 23.19
N ARG A 24 22.49 14.99 22.94
CA ARG A 24 22.92 13.74 23.56
C ARG A 24 22.95 12.61 22.54
N THR A 25 23.87 11.67 22.72
CA THR A 25 23.88 10.42 21.97
C THR A 25 22.66 9.59 22.34
N VAL A 26 21.83 9.27 21.36
CA VAL A 26 20.67 8.38 21.49
C VAL A 26 21.08 6.98 21.04
N LEU A 27 20.62 5.94 21.74
CA LEU A 27 20.90 4.56 21.31
C LEU A 27 20.03 4.21 20.10
N PRO A 28 20.54 3.41 19.13
CA PRO A 28 19.86 3.11 17.87
C PRO A 28 18.80 2.00 18.03
N PHE A 29 17.98 2.07 19.08
CA PHE A 29 16.86 1.16 19.28
C PHE A 29 15.63 1.90 19.78
N VAL A 30 14.46 1.34 19.50
CA VAL A 30 13.17 1.86 19.96
C VAL A 30 12.59 0.89 20.99
N LEU A 31 12.24 1.41 22.17
CA LEU A 31 11.56 0.65 23.20
C LEU A 31 10.06 0.97 23.17
N GLN A 32 9.25 -0.01 22.75
CA GLN A 32 7.80 0.12 22.74
C GLN A 32 7.23 -0.39 24.07
N GLN A 33 6.55 0.50 24.80
CA GLN A 33 5.84 0.10 26.01
C GLN A 33 4.50 -0.56 25.65
N THR A 34 4.28 -1.76 26.17
CA THR A 34 3.08 -2.59 25.92
C THR A 34 2.15 -2.71 27.14
N SER A 35 2.56 -2.23 28.31
CA SER A 35 1.76 -2.28 29.53
C SER A 35 0.72 -1.17 29.60
N ALA A 36 -0.43 -1.46 30.22
CA ALA A 36 -1.42 -0.47 30.61
C ALA A 36 -0.99 0.20 31.93
N ALA A 37 -0.04 1.14 31.86
CA ALA A 37 0.34 1.96 33.01
C ALA A 37 -0.68 3.08 33.21
N ASP A 38 -0.98 3.39 34.47
CA ASP A 38 -1.89 4.49 34.85
C ASP A 38 -1.13 5.81 34.95
N ASP A 39 -0.58 6.25 33.81
CA ASP A 39 0.20 7.49 33.67
C ASP A 39 -0.44 8.49 32.70
N GLY A 40 -1.67 8.23 32.26
CA GLY A 40 -2.41 9.06 31.33
C GLY A 40 -1.93 9.01 29.87
N LEU A 41 -0.93 8.18 29.53
CA LEU A 41 -0.43 8.05 28.17
C LEU A 41 -1.23 7.01 27.36
N VAL A 42 -1.71 7.44 26.19
CA VAL A 42 -2.41 6.56 25.23
C VAL A 42 -1.39 5.68 24.50
N ARG A 43 -1.62 4.36 24.50
CA ARG A 43 -0.76 3.34 23.88
C ARG A 43 -1.54 2.56 22.81
N ASP A 44 -2.14 3.29 21.89
CA ASP A 44 -2.78 2.71 20.72
C ASP A 44 -1.73 2.51 19.63
N TRP A 45 -1.10 1.34 19.65
CA TRP A 45 -0.14 0.93 18.64
C TRP A 45 -0.85 0.07 17.60
N PRO A 46 -1.45 0.66 16.55
CA PRO A 46 -2.07 -0.13 15.50
C PRO A 46 -1.00 -1.03 14.90
N ARG A 47 -1.35 -2.30 14.71
CA ARG A 47 -0.47 -3.20 13.96
C ARG A 47 -0.26 -2.57 12.57
N PRO A 48 0.96 -2.59 12.03
CA PRO A 48 1.17 -2.21 10.64
C PRO A 48 0.17 -2.99 9.80
N ASP A 49 -0.72 -2.28 9.11
CA ASP A 49 -1.64 -2.94 8.20
C ASP A 49 -0.78 -3.65 7.16
N ALA A 50 -0.86 -4.98 7.13
CA ALA A 50 -0.11 -5.79 6.17
C ALA A 50 -0.56 -5.53 4.72
N GLY A 51 -1.56 -4.65 4.50
CA GLY A 51 -2.00 -4.22 3.19
C GLY A 51 -2.66 -5.34 2.39
N ILE A 52 -3.01 -6.45 3.05
CA ILE A 52 -3.47 -7.68 2.40
C ILE A 52 -4.75 -7.43 1.60
N GLU A 53 -5.67 -6.64 2.13
CA GLU A 53 -6.90 -6.27 1.42
C GLU A 53 -6.61 -5.45 0.15
N ARG A 54 -5.58 -4.58 0.18
CA ARG A 54 -5.16 -3.83 -1.01
C ARG A 54 -4.63 -4.75 -2.10
N HIS A 55 -3.83 -5.76 -1.74
CA HIS A 55 -3.30 -6.73 -2.70
C HIS A 55 -4.40 -7.57 -3.37
N LYS A 56 -5.46 -7.93 -2.62
CA LYS A 56 -6.64 -8.60 -3.18
C LYS A 56 -7.36 -7.73 -4.21
N GLY A 57 -7.51 -6.44 -3.93
CA GLY A 57 -8.07 -5.47 -4.87
C GLY A 57 -7.30 -5.42 -6.19
N TYR A 58 -5.96 -5.38 -6.13
CA TYR A 58 -5.12 -5.41 -7.33
C TYR A 58 -5.25 -6.73 -8.11
N ALA A 59 -5.31 -7.87 -7.42
CA ALA A 59 -5.49 -9.16 -8.08
C ALA A 59 -6.81 -9.19 -8.86
N LEU A 60 -7.91 -8.72 -8.27
CA LEU A 60 -9.20 -8.64 -8.94
C LEU A 60 -9.14 -7.73 -10.18
N GLN A 61 -8.47 -6.58 -10.09
CA GLN A 61 -8.30 -5.66 -11.22
C GLN A 61 -7.56 -6.33 -12.38
N TRP A 62 -6.44 -7.01 -12.10
CA TRP A 62 -5.66 -7.71 -13.11
C TRP A 62 -6.43 -8.86 -13.75
N TYR A 63 -7.14 -9.66 -12.96
CA TYR A 63 -7.98 -10.73 -13.51
C TYR A 63 -9.14 -10.19 -14.35
N GLY A 64 -9.78 -9.09 -13.91
CA GLY A 64 -10.81 -8.41 -14.68
C GLY A 64 -10.30 -7.91 -16.03
N LEU A 65 -9.11 -7.31 -16.05
CA LEU A 65 -8.46 -6.83 -17.27
C LEU A 65 -8.14 -7.99 -18.23
N CYS A 66 -7.58 -9.09 -17.72
CA CYS A 66 -7.29 -10.28 -18.52
C CYS A 66 -8.57 -10.91 -19.10
N ALA A 67 -9.62 -11.06 -18.28
CA ALA A 67 -10.90 -11.60 -18.74
C ALA A 67 -11.53 -10.72 -19.82
N LEU A 68 -11.52 -9.40 -19.63
CA LEU A 68 -12.03 -8.45 -20.62
C LEU A 68 -11.25 -8.55 -21.94
N ALA A 69 -9.91 -8.59 -21.88
CA ALA A 69 -9.06 -8.73 -23.06
C ALA A 69 -9.37 -10.02 -23.85
N VAL A 70 -9.55 -11.15 -23.14
CA VAL A 70 -9.91 -12.44 -23.76
C VAL A 70 -11.27 -12.36 -24.44
N VAL A 71 -12.28 -11.80 -23.77
CA VAL A 71 -13.64 -11.67 -24.34
C VAL A 71 -13.63 -10.81 -25.59
N LEU A 72 -13.03 -9.61 -25.52
CA LEU A 72 -12.97 -8.69 -26.65
C LEU A 72 -12.22 -9.30 -27.84
N THR A 73 -11.08 -9.95 -27.58
CA THR A 73 -10.28 -10.60 -28.63
C THR A 73 -11.05 -11.77 -29.24
N GLY A 74 -11.67 -12.62 -28.43
CA GLY A 74 -12.48 -13.75 -28.91
C GLY A 74 -13.65 -13.29 -29.79
N ILE A 75 -14.39 -12.26 -29.35
CA ILE A 75 -15.47 -11.65 -30.15
C ILE A 75 -14.90 -11.09 -31.45
N HIS A 76 -13.78 -10.38 -31.40
CA HIS A 76 -13.20 -9.76 -32.58
C HIS A 76 -12.75 -10.80 -33.62
N VAL A 77 -12.11 -11.89 -33.17
CA VAL A 77 -11.69 -13.01 -34.02
C VAL A 77 -12.90 -13.72 -34.61
N PHE A 78 -13.91 -14.05 -33.79
CA PHE A 78 -15.13 -14.72 -34.25
C PHE A 78 -15.89 -13.90 -35.29
N ARG A 79 -16.05 -12.58 -35.06
CA ARG A 79 -16.69 -11.67 -36.01
C ARG A 79 -15.87 -11.46 -37.29
N ARG A 80 -14.55 -11.62 -37.23
CA ARG A 80 -13.68 -11.57 -38.42
C ARG A 80 -13.84 -12.85 -39.24
N TRP A 81 -13.86 -14.01 -38.59
CA TRP A 81 -14.01 -15.29 -39.27
C TRP A 81 -15.35 -15.38 -40.03
N ARG A 82 -16.47 -15.11 -39.36
CA ARG A 82 -17.79 -15.11 -40.01
C ARG A 82 -17.87 -14.21 -41.25
N ARG A 83 -17.29 -13.01 -41.20
CA ARG A 83 -17.27 -12.09 -42.35
C ARG A 83 -16.47 -12.62 -43.54
N ASN A 84 -15.43 -13.41 -43.30
CA ASN A 84 -14.63 -14.00 -44.37
C ASN A 84 -15.32 -15.21 -45.00
N ASP A 85 -16.13 -15.95 -44.24
CA ASP A 85 -16.91 -17.08 -44.76
C ASP A 85 -18.04 -16.58 -45.67
N ASP A 86 -18.73 -15.50 -45.28
CA ASP A 86 -19.78 -14.85 -46.08
C ASP A 86 -19.26 -14.21 -47.39
N ALA A 87 -17.96 -13.91 -47.47
CA ALA A 87 -17.34 -13.29 -48.64
C ALA A 87 -16.80 -14.29 -49.68
N GLN A 88 -16.80 -15.60 -49.34
CA GLN A 88 -16.25 -16.67 -50.19
C GLN A 88 -17.32 -17.59 -50.80
N GLY A 89 -18.59 -17.48 -50.39
CA GLY A 89 -19.73 -18.18 -50.98
C GLY A 89 -20.52 -17.30 -51.94
#